data_AF-A0A537WYA7-F1
#
_entry.id   AF-A0A537WYA7-F1
#
_cell.length_a   1.000
_cell.length_b   1.000
_cell.length_c   1.000
_cell.angle_alpha   90.00
_cell.angle_beta   90.00
_cell.angle_gamma   90.00
#
_symmetry.space_group_name_H-M   'P 1'
#
loop_
_entity.id
_entity.type
_entity.pdbx_description
1 polymer ?
#
loop_
_entity_poly.entity_id
_entity_poly.type
_entity_poly.pdbx_seq_one_letter_code
_entity_poly.pdbx_strand_id
1 'polypeptide(L)'
;MGRGGGGRSRGRDGLVDIAAGAPVRLDRRRPQALLADLVHGERARGVCIAAGGAGAPVRRAGAHERRTRAHAAPRDGERVVTLAVTRVLAPNPSAATLEGTNTWIVGEGPTIVIDPGPAIDEHLEEVARAAGRVAHVLVTHDHEDHAAGAVTFARLVGANVTAWRLPEAAKLRDGQGFAAGGVELIAMHTPGHSADHVVFSDAGSGALFTGDAVLGRGTSFIDAPDGDLAKYLASLRRMLEREPRTIYPGHGSVVLDAKAKLREYLDHRAERESQILAGLAAGDRTVDDLVERIYAEHPPDVQELAARSVTAHLLKLETEGRAAKAGPAAERTWTIVEPKACARCGRPVKGRARYCGSCSLALLQGDAAGSA
;
A
#
# COMPACT_ATOMS: atom_id res chain seq x y z
N MET A 1 44.60 20.42 -9.35
CA MET A 1 44.71 20.65 -7.89
C MET A 1 43.33 21.11 -7.42
N GLY A 2 42.51 20.21 -6.86
CA GLY A 2 42.29 20.09 -5.41
C GLY A 2 41.09 20.97 -5.01
N ARG A 3 39.84 20.47 -4.97
CA ARG A 3 39.15 19.67 -3.93
C ARG A 3 38.30 20.54 -2.97
N GLY A 4 37.07 20.07 -2.74
CA GLY A 4 36.20 20.40 -1.60
C GLY A 4 34.83 20.92 -2.07
N GLY A 5 33.69 20.25 -1.90
CA GLY A 5 33.29 19.18 -0.99
C GLY A 5 32.04 19.65 -0.23
N GLY A 6 30.87 19.09 -0.55
CA GLY A 6 29.59 19.40 0.11
C GLY A 6 28.58 18.30 -0.18
N GLY A 7 28.11 17.64 0.89
CA GLY A 7 27.58 16.27 0.89
C GLY A 7 26.30 16.04 0.09
N ARG A 8 26.25 14.91 -0.61
CA ARG A 8 25.00 14.29 -1.04
C ARG A 8 24.55 13.33 0.05
N SER A 9 23.41 13.62 0.66
CA SER A 9 22.65 12.65 1.45
C SER A 9 22.17 11.53 0.52
N ARG A 10 22.81 10.36 0.57
CA ARG A 10 22.28 9.14 -0.05
C ARG A 10 21.23 8.56 0.90
N GLY A 11 19.96 8.86 0.64
CA GLY A 11 18.86 8.07 1.16
C GLY A 11 19.03 6.63 0.68
N ARG A 12 18.91 5.66 1.58
CA ARG A 12 18.82 4.25 1.21
C ARG A 12 17.40 4.07 0.67
N ASP A 13 17.23 4.09 -0.64
CA ASP A 13 15.94 3.80 -1.25
C ASP A 13 15.56 2.37 -0.87
N GLY A 14 14.60 2.24 0.06
CA GLY A 14 14.15 0.97 0.65
C GLY A 14 13.27 0.15 -0.29
N LEU A 15 13.52 0.22 -1.60
CA LEU A 15 12.79 -0.50 -2.64
C LEU A 15 13.63 -1.68 -3.14
N VAL A 16 12.96 -2.81 -3.39
CA VAL A 16 13.59 -4.03 -3.88
C VAL A 16 12.79 -4.63 -5.02
N ASP A 17 13.46 -4.94 -6.11
CA ASP A 17 12.86 -5.67 -7.22
C ASP A 17 13.02 -7.19 -7.02
N ILE A 18 11.91 -7.91 -6.96
CA ILE A 18 11.90 -9.37 -6.84
C ILE A 18 11.75 -9.96 -8.24
N ALA A 19 12.79 -10.57 -8.80
CA ALA A 19 12.68 -11.20 -10.12
C ALA A 19 11.45 -12.13 -10.20
N ALA A 20 10.70 -12.07 -11.31
CA ALA A 20 9.54 -12.91 -11.51
C ALA A 20 9.92 -14.40 -11.36
N GLY A 21 9.09 -15.16 -10.64
CA GLY A 21 9.30 -16.57 -10.33
C GLY A 21 10.34 -16.86 -9.23
N ALA A 22 11.06 -15.86 -8.71
CA ALA A 22 12.03 -16.07 -7.64
C ALA A 22 11.35 -16.10 -6.25
N PRO A 23 11.41 -17.21 -5.50
CA PRO A 23 10.88 -17.26 -4.15
C PRO A 23 11.77 -16.48 -3.19
N VAL A 24 11.17 -15.59 -2.40
CA VAL A 24 11.84 -14.86 -1.33
C VAL A 24 11.32 -15.35 0.01
N ARG A 25 12.25 -15.70 0.92
CA ARG A 25 11.92 -16.00 2.32
C ARG A 25 12.06 -14.74 3.15
N LEU A 26 11.03 -14.42 3.94
CA LEU A 26 11.07 -13.32 4.89
C LEU A 26 11.15 -13.87 6.30
N ASP A 27 12.14 -13.47 7.08
CA ASP A 27 12.10 -13.69 8.52
C ASP A 27 10.94 -12.86 9.12
N ARG A 28 9.94 -13.54 9.71
CA ARG A 28 8.82 -12.88 10.40
C ARG A 28 9.30 -11.88 11.48
N ARG A 29 10.46 -12.10 12.08
CA ARG A 29 11.07 -11.22 13.09
C ARG A 29 11.85 -10.04 12.49
N ARG A 30 12.45 -10.20 11.30
CA ARG A 30 13.32 -9.20 10.64
C ARG A 30 13.25 -9.27 9.11
N PRO A 31 12.12 -8.91 8.48
CA PRO A 31 11.95 -9.05 7.02
C PRO A 31 12.93 -8.17 6.22
N GLN A 32 13.31 -7.00 6.77
CA GLN A 32 14.27 -6.08 6.16
C GLN A 32 15.69 -6.65 6.06
N ALA A 33 16.09 -7.54 6.98
CA ALA A 33 17.45 -8.08 7.00
C ALA A 33 17.65 -9.12 5.87
N LEU A 34 16.66 -10.00 5.64
CA LEU A 34 16.78 -11.06 4.64
C LEU A 34 16.64 -10.55 3.19
N LEU A 35 15.77 -9.56 2.96
CA LEU A 35 15.60 -8.95 1.64
C LEU A 35 16.81 -8.08 1.25
N ALA A 36 17.43 -7.37 2.21
CA ALA A 36 18.67 -6.64 1.97
C ALA A 36 19.83 -7.59 1.62
N ASP A 37 19.91 -8.77 2.24
CA ASP A 37 20.94 -9.78 1.96
C ASP A 37 20.75 -10.45 0.58
N LEU A 38 19.52 -10.53 0.06
CA LEU A 38 19.22 -11.06 -1.28
C LEU A 38 19.51 -10.07 -2.42
N VAL A 39 19.55 -8.77 -2.13
CA VAL A 39 19.71 -7.69 -3.13
C VAL A 39 21.10 -7.04 -3.08
N HIS A 40 21.73 -7.04 -1.91
CA HIS A 40 23.10 -6.59 -1.73
C HIS A 40 23.97 -7.80 -1.43
N GLY A 41 24.37 -8.52 -2.48
CA GLY A 41 25.39 -9.54 -2.38
C GLY A 41 26.73 -8.92 -1.93
N GLU A 42 26.92 -8.66 -0.64
CA GLU A 42 28.23 -8.50 -0.02
C GLU A 42 28.16 -8.50 1.53
N ARG A 43 28.79 -9.55 2.09
CA ARG A 43 29.35 -9.73 3.46
C ARG A 43 28.32 -10.08 4.55
N ALA A 44 28.39 -11.21 5.25
CA ALA A 44 29.60 -11.91 5.71
C ALA A 44 29.30 -13.31 6.27
N ARG A 45 30.22 -14.24 5.96
CA ARG A 45 30.61 -15.47 6.69
C ARG A 45 29.69 -16.70 6.53
N GLY A 46 30.19 -17.67 5.75
CA GLY A 46 29.82 -19.07 6.01
C GLY A 46 29.85 -20.06 4.84
N VAL A 47 30.35 -19.74 3.65
CA VAL A 47 30.57 -20.80 2.64
C VAL A 47 31.88 -21.51 2.96
N CYS A 48 31.79 -22.64 3.66
CA CYS A 48 32.88 -23.61 3.72
C CYS A 48 32.89 -24.39 2.40
N ILE A 49 33.78 -24.03 1.48
CA ILE A 49 34.18 -24.93 0.40
C ILE A 49 35.33 -25.76 0.95
N ALA A 50 35.13 -27.07 1.06
CA ALA A 50 36.18 -28.00 1.42
C ALA A 50 37.20 -28.08 0.28
N ALA A 51 38.45 -27.72 0.56
CA ALA A 51 39.62 -28.20 -0.15
C ALA A 51 40.78 -28.28 0.85
N GLY A 52 41.34 -29.48 1.01
CA GLY A 52 42.36 -29.77 2.00
C GLY A 52 43.73 -29.17 1.69
N GLY A 53 44.60 -29.23 2.70
CA GLY A 53 46.06 -29.28 2.49
C GLY A 53 46.88 -28.08 3.00
N ALA A 54 47.26 -28.16 4.28
CA ALA A 54 48.57 -27.84 4.88
C ALA A 54 49.22 -26.43 4.74
N GLY A 55 49.63 -25.88 5.90
CA GLY A 55 50.93 -25.17 6.01
C GLY A 55 51.01 -23.85 6.77
N ALA A 56 51.10 -23.93 8.12
CA ALA A 56 51.95 -23.13 9.04
C ALA A 56 51.81 -21.58 9.20
N PRO A 57 52.23 -21.00 10.35
CA PRO A 57 51.66 -19.76 10.92
C PRO A 57 52.60 -18.53 10.90
N VAL A 58 52.05 -17.32 10.91
CA VAL A 58 52.79 -16.07 11.21
C VAL A 58 52.03 -15.18 12.21
N ARG A 59 52.83 -14.49 13.02
CA ARG A 59 52.57 -13.91 14.35
C ARG A 59 51.85 -12.55 14.38
N ARG A 60 51.38 -12.25 15.60
CA ARG A 60 50.63 -11.08 16.11
C ARG A 60 51.31 -9.70 15.92
N ALA A 61 50.46 -8.69 15.71
CA ALA A 61 50.48 -7.35 16.31
C ALA A 61 49.05 -6.79 16.12
N GLY A 62 48.41 -5.98 16.96
CA GLY A 62 48.65 -5.31 18.23
C GLY A 62 47.32 -4.61 18.57
N ALA A 63 47.04 -4.42 19.86
CA ALA A 63 45.72 -4.14 20.40
C ALA A 63 45.09 -2.80 19.99
N HIS A 64 43.76 -2.79 19.81
CA HIS A 64 42.91 -1.69 20.24
C HIS A 64 41.58 -2.24 20.73
N GLU A 65 41.43 -2.27 22.06
CA GLU A 65 40.20 -2.62 22.75
C GLU A 65 39.12 -1.57 22.46
N ARG A 66 38.16 -1.94 21.61
CA ARG A 66 36.80 -1.37 21.70
C ARG A 66 35.94 -2.44 22.34
N ARG A 67 35.42 -2.14 23.53
CA ARG A 67 34.38 -2.93 24.21
C ARG A 67 33.20 -3.14 23.27
N THR A 68 33.17 -4.26 22.60
CA THR A 68 31.95 -4.81 22.01
C THR A 68 31.10 -5.29 23.16
N ARG A 69 29.89 -4.72 23.32
CA ARG A 69 28.85 -5.41 24.09
C ARG A 69 28.69 -6.77 23.43
N ALA A 70 29.04 -7.83 24.15
CA ALA A 70 28.77 -9.19 23.73
C ALA A 70 27.27 -9.28 23.48
N HIS A 71 26.87 -9.37 22.22
CA HIS A 71 25.54 -9.87 21.88
C HIS A 71 25.47 -11.27 22.45
N ALA A 72 24.61 -11.44 23.46
CA ALA A 72 24.29 -12.75 24.00
C ALA A 72 24.01 -13.70 22.84
N ALA A 73 24.67 -14.86 22.85
CA ALA A 73 24.40 -15.92 21.90
C ALA A 73 22.88 -16.19 21.89
N PRO A 74 22.24 -16.31 20.72
CA PRO A 74 20.83 -16.66 20.66
C PRO A 74 20.67 -18.03 21.34
N ARG A 75 19.73 -18.10 22.29
CA ARG A 75 19.38 -19.34 22.97
C ARG A 75 18.86 -20.33 21.91
N ASP A 76 19.40 -21.54 21.91
CA ASP A 76 18.89 -22.66 21.13
C ASP A 76 17.39 -22.86 21.41
N GLY A 77 16.56 -22.82 20.36
CA GLY A 77 15.16 -23.30 20.43
C GLY A 77 14.06 -22.45 19.78
N GLU A 78 14.31 -21.24 19.28
CA GLU A 78 13.26 -20.46 18.60
C GLU A 78 13.33 -20.61 17.07
N ARG A 79 12.46 -21.45 16.51
CA ARG A 79 12.26 -21.54 15.06
C ARG A 79 11.93 -20.17 14.48
N VAL A 80 12.83 -19.62 13.67
CA VAL A 80 12.54 -18.52 12.75
C VAL A 80 11.51 -19.04 11.76
N VAL A 81 10.27 -18.56 11.86
CA VAL A 81 9.22 -18.91 10.89
C VAL A 81 9.31 -17.91 9.74
N THR A 82 9.63 -18.40 8.54
CA THR A 82 9.76 -17.55 7.37
C THR A 82 8.48 -17.52 6.54
N LEU A 83 8.07 -16.35 6.06
CA LEU A 83 7.01 -16.22 5.05
C LEU A 83 7.65 -16.33 3.66
N ALA A 84 7.29 -17.36 2.89
CA ALA A 84 7.71 -17.49 1.50
C ALA A 84 6.76 -16.68 0.59
N VAL A 85 7.31 -15.81 -0.24
CA VAL A 85 6.55 -14.99 -1.20
C VAL A 85 7.23 -15.06 -2.55
N THR A 86 6.45 -15.37 -3.59
CA THR A 86 6.88 -15.36 -4.99
C THR A 86 6.06 -14.36 -5.77
N ARG A 87 6.71 -13.60 -6.65
CA ARG A 87 6.07 -12.67 -7.58
C ARG A 87 5.96 -13.33 -8.95
N VAL A 88 4.79 -13.26 -9.59
CA VAL A 88 4.65 -13.47 -11.03
C VAL A 88 4.14 -12.16 -11.62
N LEU A 89 4.91 -11.57 -12.52
CA LEU A 89 4.59 -10.27 -13.11
C LEU A 89 3.82 -10.49 -14.41
N ALA A 90 2.62 -9.94 -14.50
CA ALA A 90 1.85 -9.98 -15.73
C ALA A 90 2.49 -9.13 -16.85
N PRO A 91 2.44 -9.58 -18.11
CA PRO A 91 3.00 -8.85 -19.25
C PRO A 91 2.07 -7.73 -19.75
N ASN A 92 1.63 -6.84 -18.86
CA ASN A 92 0.67 -5.77 -19.14
C ASN A 92 1.18 -4.36 -18.73
N PRO A 93 2.39 -3.93 -19.15
CA PRO A 93 2.94 -2.62 -18.74
C PRO A 93 2.12 -1.45 -19.30
N SER A 94 1.92 -0.42 -18.48
CA SER A 94 1.23 0.82 -18.88
C SER A 94 1.53 1.96 -17.89
N ALA A 95 0.98 3.15 -18.16
CA ALA A 95 1.05 4.26 -17.20
C ALA A 95 0.35 3.94 -15.87
N ALA A 96 -0.68 3.09 -15.87
CA ALA A 96 -1.42 2.69 -14.67
C ALA A 96 -0.77 1.50 -13.95
N THR A 97 -0.30 0.50 -14.72
CA THR A 97 0.20 -0.78 -14.20
C THR A 97 1.73 -0.83 -14.06
N LEU A 98 2.44 0.24 -14.40
CA LEU A 98 3.90 0.34 -14.37
C LEU A 98 4.55 -0.76 -15.24
N GLU A 99 5.40 -1.61 -14.66
CA GLU A 99 6.01 -2.76 -15.33
C GLU A 99 5.00 -3.90 -15.60
N GLY A 100 3.85 -3.89 -14.94
CA GLY A 100 2.81 -4.92 -15.00
C GLY A 100 2.15 -5.14 -13.64
N THR A 101 1.08 -5.94 -13.62
CA THR A 101 0.40 -6.34 -12.38
C THR A 101 1.19 -7.44 -11.67
N ASN A 102 1.46 -7.24 -10.39
CA ASN A 102 2.13 -8.21 -9.53
C ASN A 102 1.11 -9.20 -8.98
N THR A 103 1.11 -10.43 -9.48
CA THR A 103 0.42 -11.56 -8.82
C THR A 103 1.33 -12.13 -7.72
N TRP A 104 0.79 -12.23 -6.50
CA TRP A 104 1.54 -12.71 -5.35
C TRP A 104 1.15 -14.13 -4.96
N ILE A 105 2.15 -15.00 -4.83
CA ILE A 105 1.99 -16.38 -4.34
C ILE A 105 2.62 -16.44 -2.95
N VAL A 106 1.83 -16.86 -1.96
CA VAL A 106 2.21 -16.83 -0.56
C VAL A 106 2.21 -18.24 0.04
N GLY A 107 3.31 -18.61 0.68
CA GLY A 107 3.54 -19.93 1.29
C GLY A 107 4.30 -20.91 0.39
N GLU A 108 4.61 -22.08 0.94
CA GLU A 108 5.37 -23.14 0.23
C GLU A 108 4.48 -24.30 -0.25
N GLY A 109 3.17 -24.25 0.01
CA GLY A 109 2.21 -25.27 -0.42
C GLY A 109 1.46 -25.92 0.75
N PRO A 110 0.11 -25.97 0.73
CA PRO A 110 -0.75 -25.28 -0.24
C PRO A 110 -0.61 -23.76 -0.11
N THR A 111 -0.66 -23.04 -1.24
CA THR A 111 -0.39 -21.60 -1.35
C THR A 111 -1.66 -20.75 -1.37
N ILE A 112 -1.50 -19.45 -1.12
CA ILE A 112 -2.52 -18.43 -1.36
C ILE A 112 -2.05 -17.59 -2.56
N VAL A 113 -2.93 -17.39 -3.54
CA VAL A 113 -2.66 -16.55 -4.71
C VAL A 113 -3.50 -15.28 -4.61
N ILE A 114 -2.86 -14.12 -4.80
CA ILE A 114 -3.50 -12.80 -4.73
C ILE A 114 -3.37 -12.13 -6.09
N ASP A 115 -4.51 -11.68 -6.63
CA ASP A 115 -4.65 -10.96 -7.91
C ASP A 115 -4.03 -11.70 -9.11
N PRO A 116 -4.54 -12.88 -9.49
CA PRO A 116 -4.14 -13.57 -10.73
C PRO A 116 -4.83 -12.93 -11.96
N GLY A 117 -4.72 -11.61 -12.09
CA GLY A 117 -5.12 -10.85 -13.28
C GLY A 117 -3.89 -10.29 -13.99
N PRO A 118 -4.06 -9.73 -15.21
CA PRO A 118 -5.25 -9.73 -16.06
C PRO A 118 -5.59 -11.12 -16.63
N ALA A 119 -6.66 -11.22 -17.43
CA ALA A 119 -7.06 -12.43 -18.14
C ALA A 119 -6.14 -12.73 -19.35
N ILE A 120 -4.89 -13.08 -19.08
CA ILE A 120 -3.89 -13.52 -20.06
C ILE A 120 -3.56 -14.98 -19.77
N ASP A 121 -3.92 -15.89 -20.68
CA ASP A 121 -3.82 -17.32 -20.44
C ASP A 121 -2.40 -17.78 -20.09
N GLU A 122 -1.37 -17.29 -20.80
CA GLU A 122 0.03 -17.64 -20.53
C GLU A 122 0.48 -17.18 -19.13
N HIS A 123 -0.02 -16.03 -18.65
CA HIS A 123 0.24 -15.54 -17.30
C HIS A 123 -0.44 -16.45 -16.26
N LEU A 124 -1.70 -16.82 -16.47
CA LEU A 124 -2.43 -17.69 -15.55
C LEU A 124 -1.77 -19.08 -15.44
N GLU A 125 -1.28 -19.63 -16.54
CA GLU A 125 -0.51 -20.88 -16.55
C GLU A 125 0.82 -20.75 -15.79
N GLU A 126 1.53 -19.63 -15.96
CA GLU A 126 2.75 -19.36 -15.20
C GLU A 126 2.48 -19.25 -13.70
N VAL A 127 1.44 -18.51 -13.30
CA VAL A 127 1.00 -18.41 -11.91
C VAL A 127 0.65 -19.79 -11.36
N ALA A 128 -0.06 -20.63 -12.12
CA ALA A 128 -0.46 -21.97 -11.67
C ALA A 128 0.76 -22.87 -11.46
N ARG A 129 1.72 -22.83 -12.40
CA ARG A 129 2.98 -23.57 -12.31
C ARG A 129 3.80 -23.14 -11.09
N ALA A 130 3.89 -21.83 -10.83
CA ALA A 130 4.64 -21.30 -9.70
C ALA A 130 3.94 -21.53 -8.35
N ALA A 131 2.60 -21.55 -8.32
CA ALA A 131 1.82 -21.68 -7.09
C ALA A 131 1.70 -23.12 -6.59
N GLY A 132 1.84 -24.11 -7.48
CA GLY A 132 1.65 -25.52 -7.14
C GLY A 132 0.22 -25.78 -6.64
N ARG A 133 0.09 -26.41 -5.47
CA ARG A 133 -1.24 -26.64 -4.87
C ARG A 133 -1.78 -25.33 -4.27
N VAL A 134 -2.88 -24.81 -4.81
CA VAL A 134 -3.54 -23.58 -4.32
C VAL A 134 -4.65 -23.92 -3.33
N ALA A 135 -4.68 -23.22 -2.19
CA ALA A 135 -5.79 -23.28 -1.23
C ALA A 135 -6.82 -22.17 -1.44
N HIS A 136 -6.35 -20.95 -1.70
CA HIS A 136 -7.20 -19.76 -1.81
C HIS A 136 -6.74 -18.89 -2.98
N VAL A 137 -7.70 -18.41 -3.77
CA VAL A 137 -7.50 -17.32 -4.72
C VAL A 137 -8.19 -16.09 -4.15
N LEU A 138 -7.45 -15.01 -3.98
CA LEU A 138 -7.93 -13.77 -3.38
C LEU A 138 -7.79 -12.62 -4.37
N VAL A 139 -8.76 -11.71 -4.34
CA VAL A 139 -8.76 -10.50 -5.19
C VAL A 139 -8.83 -9.27 -4.29
N THR A 140 -7.93 -8.31 -4.51
CA THR A 140 -7.87 -7.05 -3.77
C THR A 140 -9.01 -6.12 -4.16
N HIS A 141 -9.30 -5.97 -5.45
CA HIS A 141 -10.39 -5.15 -5.99
C HIS A 141 -10.75 -5.56 -7.43
N ASP A 142 -11.85 -5.02 -7.94
CA ASP A 142 -12.49 -5.45 -9.19
C ASP A 142 -11.95 -4.84 -10.49
N HIS A 143 -10.86 -4.07 -10.45
CA HIS A 143 -10.23 -3.58 -11.67
C HIS A 143 -9.69 -4.74 -12.52
N GLU A 144 -9.77 -4.56 -13.84
CA GLU A 144 -9.59 -5.63 -14.83
C GLU A 144 -8.24 -6.33 -14.69
N ASP A 145 -7.17 -5.56 -14.47
CA ASP A 145 -5.81 -6.06 -14.38
C ASP A 145 -5.55 -6.88 -13.11
N HIS A 146 -6.42 -6.80 -12.10
CA HIS A 146 -6.37 -7.64 -10.90
C HIS A 146 -7.37 -8.80 -10.95
N ALA A 147 -8.60 -8.54 -11.39
CA ALA A 147 -9.74 -9.44 -11.19
C ALA A 147 -10.08 -10.31 -12.41
N ALA A 148 -9.80 -9.85 -13.64
CA ALA A 148 -10.33 -10.49 -14.84
C ALA A 148 -9.92 -11.95 -14.99
N GLY A 149 -8.69 -12.30 -14.58
CA GLY A 149 -8.18 -13.68 -14.64
C GLY A 149 -8.62 -14.56 -13.48
N ALA A 150 -9.22 -14.02 -12.41
CA ALA A 150 -9.35 -14.72 -11.14
C ALA A 150 -10.31 -15.90 -11.15
N VAL A 151 -11.44 -15.79 -11.85
CA VAL A 151 -12.41 -16.90 -11.97
C VAL A 151 -11.83 -18.03 -12.84
N THR A 152 -11.22 -17.68 -13.97
CA THR A 152 -10.55 -18.64 -14.87
C THR A 152 -9.42 -19.36 -14.15
N PHE A 153 -8.56 -18.62 -13.44
CA PHE A 153 -7.47 -19.17 -12.65
C PHE A 153 -7.97 -20.11 -11.55
N ALA A 154 -9.01 -19.71 -10.80
CA ALA A 154 -9.59 -20.55 -9.74
C ALA A 154 -10.09 -21.90 -10.28
N ARG A 155 -10.72 -21.91 -11.46
CA ARG A 155 -11.13 -23.14 -12.15
C ARG A 155 -9.92 -23.99 -12.57
N LEU A 156 -8.88 -23.36 -13.12
CA LEU A 156 -7.65 -24.02 -13.55
C LEU A 156 -6.97 -24.78 -12.40
N VAL A 157 -6.92 -24.20 -11.20
CA VAL A 157 -6.23 -24.79 -10.04
C VAL A 157 -7.15 -25.55 -9.08
N GLY A 158 -8.46 -25.59 -9.35
CA GLY A 158 -9.45 -26.26 -8.51
C GLY A 158 -9.63 -25.63 -7.13
N ALA A 159 -9.55 -24.30 -7.03
CA ALA A 159 -9.69 -23.53 -5.78
C ALA A 159 -10.89 -22.57 -5.83
N ASN A 160 -11.28 -22.02 -4.67
CA ASN A 160 -12.29 -20.97 -4.60
C ASN A 160 -11.64 -19.59 -4.76
N VAL A 161 -12.27 -18.72 -5.54
CA VAL A 161 -11.96 -17.28 -5.55
C VAL A 161 -12.82 -16.56 -4.51
N THR A 162 -12.19 -15.68 -3.73
CA THR A 162 -12.85 -14.82 -2.74
C THR A 162 -12.53 -13.36 -3.04
N ALA A 163 -13.57 -12.54 -3.18
CA ALA A 163 -13.43 -11.14 -3.55
C ALA A 163 -14.52 -10.29 -2.90
N TRP A 164 -14.27 -8.99 -2.75
CA TRP A 164 -15.30 -8.08 -2.23
C TRP A 164 -16.39 -7.83 -3.28
N ARG A 165 -16.01 -7.60 -4.54
CA ARG A 165 -16.93 -7.38 -5.65
C ARG A 165 -16.46 -8.18 -6.87
N LEU A 166 -17.01 -9.38 -7.04
CA LEU A 166 -16.83 -10.21 -8.24
C LEU A 166 -17.99 -11.22 -8.28
N PRO A 167 -18.86 -11.21 -9.31
CA PRO A 167 -20.12 -11.97 -9.29
C PRO A 167 -19.98 -13.47 -9.03
N GLU A 168 -18.90 -14.10 -9.49
CA GLU A 168 -18.67 -15.54 -9.36
C GLU A 168 -17.80 -15.92 -8.16
N ALA A 169 -17.37 -14.94 -7.36
CA ALA A 169 -16.53 -15.19 -6.19
C ALA A 169 -17.33 -15.36 -4.90
N ALA A 170 -16.76 -16.11 -3.97
CA ALA A 170 -17.20 -16.08 -2.59
C ALA A 170 -17.05 -14.66 -2.03
N LYS A 171 -18.04 -14.23 -1.25
CA LYS A 171 -18.07 -12.87 -0.69
C LYS A 171 -16.99 -12.70 0.39
N LEU A 172 -16.06 -11.79 0.15
CA LEU A 172 -15.05 -11.35 1.12
C LEU A 172 -15.66 -10.44 2.19
N ARG A 173 -15.14 -10.56 3.42
CA ARG A 173 -15.52 -9.72 4.56
C ARG A 173 -14.29 -9.12 5.23
N ASP A 174 -14.47 -7.94 5.82
CA ASP A 174 -13.43 -7.31 6.64
C ASP A 174 -13.08 -8.20 7.84
N GLY A 175 -11.79 -8.36 8.11
CA GLY A 175 -11.27 -9.22 9.18
C GLY A 175 -11.28 -10.72 8.89
N GLN A 176 -11.71 -11.15 7.69
CA GLN A 176 -11.72 -12.57 7.33
C GLN A 176 -10.29 -13.13 7.22
N GLY A 177 -10.05 -14.27 7.87
CA GLY A 177 -8.77 -14.99 7.85
C GLY A 177 -8.71 -16.07 6.76
N PHE A 178 -7.52 -16.24 6.16
CA PHE A 178 -7.22 -17.23 5.14
C PHE A 178 -5.93 -17.96 5.50
N ALA A 179 -6.06 -19.22 5.94
CA ALA A 179 -4.93 -20.05 6.34
C ALA A 179 -4.59 -21.08 5.26
N ALA A 180 -3.29 -21.22 4.95
CA ALA A 180 -2.76 -22.26 4.07
C ALA A 180 -1.25 -22.46 4.31
N GLY A 181 -0.77 -23.70 4.37
CA GLY A 181 0.67 -24.00 4.39
C GLY A 181 1.48 -23.29 5.49
N GLY A 182 0.89 -23.01 6.67
CA GLY A 182 1.54 -22.27 7.77
C GLY A 182 1.52 -20.74 7.63
N VAL A 183 0.86 -20.23 6.59
CA VAL A 183 0.52 -18.81 6.37
C VAL A 183 -0.89 -18.54 6.86
N GLU A 184 -1.10 -17.36 7.43
CA GLU A 184 -2.43 -16.84 7.75
C GLU A 184 -2.51 -15.37 7.31
N LEU A 185 -3.35 -15.09 6.32
CA LEU A 185 -3.62 -13.72 5.86
C LEU A 185 -4.96 -13.24 6.41
N ILE A 186 -5.01 -11.98 6.85
CA ILE A 186 -6.24 -11.31 7.31
C ILE A 186 -6.60 -10.22 6.30
N ALA A 187 -7.83 -10.28 5.79
CA ALA A 187 -8.40 -9.25 4.93
C ALA A 187 -8.71 -7.98 5.71
N MET A 188 -8.34 -6.83 5.15
CA MET A 188 -8.65 -5.50 5.66
C MET A 188 -9.35 -4.71 4.56
N HIS A 189 -10.63 -4.42 4.74
CA HIS A 189 -11.35 -3.50 3.86
C HIS A 189 -10.73 -2.11 3.96
N THR A 190 -10.19 -1.64 2.83
CA THR A 190 -9.42 -0.42 2.72
C THR A 190 -9.95 0.41 1.54
N PRO A 191 -11.22 0.85 1.60
CA PRO A 191 -11.80 1.61 0.51
C PRO A 191 -11.05 2.94 0.32
N GLY A 192 -11.05 3.43 -0.92
CA GLY A 192 -10.47 4.72 -1.23
C GLY A 192 -9.96 4.81 -2.66
N HIS A 193 -9.15 3.84 -3.09
CA HIS A 193 -8.81 3.69 -4.50
C HIS A 193 -10.04 3.23 -5.30
N SER A 194 -10.63 2.12 -4.85
CA SER A 194 -11.96 1.65 -5.23
C SER A 194 -12.82 1.46 -3.98
N ALA A 195 -14.13 1.33 -4.13
CA ALA A 195 -15.05 1.15 -3.01
C ALA A 195 -14.96 -0.25 -2.37
N ASP A 196 -14.49 -1.24 -3.14
CA ASP A 196 -14.36 -2.65 -2.76
C ASP A 196 -12.93 -3.05 -2.35
N HIS A 197 -11.96 -2.13 -2.43
CA HIS A 197 -10.55 -2.45 -2.19
C HIS A 197 -10.27 -3.09 -0.83
N VAL A 198 -9.48 -4.15 -0.84
CA VAL A 198 -8.99 -4.89 0.33
C VAL A 198 -7.47 -5.02 0.29
N VAL A 199 -6.84 -4.87 1.46
CA VAL A 199 -5.44 -5.26 1.70
C VAL A 199 -5.41 -6.57 2.48
N PHE A 200 -4.50 -7.47 2.12
CA PHE A 200 -4.25 -8.70 2.89
C PHE A 200 -3.00 -8.53 3.77
N SER A 201 -3.08 -8.95 5.03
CA SER A 201 -2.01 -8.74 6.02
C SER A 201 -1.61 -10.04 6.73
N ASP A 202 -0.30 -10.28 6.88
CA ASP A 202 0.26 -11.33 7.76
C ASP A 202 0.81 -10.64 9.02
N ALA A 203 0.09 -10.76 10.15
CA ALA A 203 0.47 -10.09 11.39
C ALA A 203 1.82 -10.57 11.94
N GLY A 204 2.21 -11.81 11.64
CA GLY A 204 3.47 -12.40 12.08
C GLY A 204 4.70 -11.72 11.47
N SER A 205 4.68 -11.46 10.17
CA SER A 205 5.77 -10.80 9.42
C SER A 205 5.63 -9.29 9.34
N GLY A 206 4.42 -8.75 9.48
CA GLY A 206 4.09 -7.37 9.16
C GLY A 206 4.04 -7.10 7.65
N ALA A 207 3.86 -8.13 6.82
CA ALA A 207 3.65 -7.98 5.39
C ALA A 207 2.23 -7.47 5.08
N LEU A 208 2.15 -6.53 4.14
CA LEU A 208 0.91 -6.05 3.54
C LEU A 208 0.93 -6.32 2.03
N PHE A 209 -0.08 -7.00 1.52
CA PHE A 209 -0.34 -7.13 0.08
C PHE A 209 -1.37 -6.05 -0.29
N THR A 210 -0.89 -4.95 -0.84
CA THR A 210 -1.64 -3.69 -0.83
C THR A 210 -2.49 -3.43 -2.05
N GLY A 211 -2.43 -4.29 -3.08
CA GLY A 211 -3.04 -4.00 -4.38
C GLY A 211 -2.67 -2.57 -4.81
N ASP A 212 -3.68 -1.80 -5.16
CA ASP A 212 -3.54 -0.42 -5.62
C ASP A 212 -3.72 0.63 -4.52
N ALA A 213 -3.95 0.22 -3.27
CA ALA A 213 -3.97 1.16 -2.16
C ALA A 213 -2.60 1.84 -1.97
N VAL A 214 -1.49 1.11 -2.13
CA VAL A 214 -0.12 1.64 -2.06
C VAL A 214 0.74 0.92 -3.10
N LEU A 215 1.47 1.69 -3.90
CA LEU A 215 2.30 1.20 -5.01
C LEU A 215 3.76 1.18 -4.61
N GLY A 216 4.56 0.38 -5.32
CA GLY A 216 6.01 0.32 -5.14
C GLY A 216 6.72 1.62 -5.55
N ARG A 217 6.15 2.33 -6.54
CA ARG A 217 6.63 3.62 -7.03
C ARG A 217 5.45 4.51 -7.38
N GLY A 218 5.63 5.82 -7.23
CA GLY A 218 4.57 6.80 -7.48
C GLY A 218 3.50 6.79 -6.39
N THR A 219 2.27 7.17 -6.77
CA THR A 219 1.11 7.28 -5.88
C THR A 219 -0.12 6.62 -6.51
N SER A 220 -1.05 6.14 -5.68
CA SER A 220 -2.34 5.59 -6.15
C SER A 220 -3.26 6.68 -6.72
N PHE A 221 -4.08 6.33 -7.70
CA PHE A 221 -5.16 7.18 -8.22
C PHE A 221 -6.40 7.07 -7.34
N ILE A 222 -7.06 8.19 -7.06
CA ILE A 222 -8.21 8.27 -6.15
C ILE A 222 -9.31 9.05 -6.86
N ASP A 223 -10.15 8.36 -7.63
CA ASP A 223 -11.06 8.99 -8.58
C ASP A 223 -12.52 8.67 -8.29
N ALA A 224 -13.32 9.71 -8.09
CA ALA A 224 -14.75 9.59 -8.00
C ALA A 224 -15.35 9.07 -9.33
N PRO A 225 -16.45 8.30 -9.30
CA PRO A 225 -17.30 8.04 -8.14
C PRO A 225 -16.89 6.84 -7.27
N ASP A 226 -16.02 5.95 -7.76
CA ASP A 226 -15.69 4.72 -7.01
C ASP A 226 -14.59 4.96 -5.95
N GLY A 227 -13.66 5.86 -6.24
CA GLY A 227 -12.65 6.35 -5.31
C GLY A 227 -13.13 7.46 -4.37
N ASP A 228 -12.55 7.52 -3.18
CA ASP A 228 -12.89 8.45 -2.09
C ASP A 228 -11.65 8.75 -1.25
N LEU A 229 -11.15 9.99 -1.33
CA LEU A 229 -9.92 10.39 -0.65
C LEU A 229 -10.05 10.40 0.88
N ALA A 230 -11.23 10.69 1.44
CA ALA A 230 -11.42 10.66 2.88
C ALA A 230 -11.29 9.23 3.41
N LYS A 231 -11.94 8.27 2.73
CA LYS A 231 -11.82 6.84 3.03
C LYS A 231 -10.39 6.34 2.80
N TYR A 232 -9.75 6.76 1.71
CA TYR A 232 -8.37 6.39 1.41
C TYR A 232 -7.42 6.75 2.54
N LEU A 233 -7.47 8.00 3.04
CA LEU A 233 -6.62 8.43 4.15
C LEU A 233 -6.92 7.68 5.45
N ALA A 234 -8.18 7.30 5.70
CA ALA A 234 -8.54 6.44 6.83
C ALA A 234 -7.93 5.03 6.65
N SER A 235 -7.97 4.48 5.44
CA SER A 235 -7.37 3.19 5.09
C SER A 235 -5.84 3.20 5.28
N LEU A 236 -5.15 4.26 4.86
CA LEU A 236 -3.70 4.41 5.11
C LEU A 236 -3.36 4.41 6.60
N ARG A 237 -4.15 5.10 7.44
CA ARG A 237 -3.96 5.12 8.89
C ARG A 237 -4.22 3.76 9.52
N ARG A 238 -5.28 3.07 9.08
CA ARG A 238 -5.60 1.70 9.51
C ARG A 238 -4.47 0.71 9.16
N MET A 239 -3.81 0.89 8.01
CA MET A 239 -2.63 0.11 7.66
C MET A 239 -1.45 0.41 8.59
N LEU A 240 -1.19 1.67 8.95
CA LEU A 240 -0.15 2.03 9.91
C LEU A 240 -0.35 1.40 11.30
N GLU A 241 -1.60 1.30 11.76
CA GLU A 241 -1.96 0.65 13.04
C GLU A 241 -1.59 -0.84 13.09
N ARG A 242 -1.37 -1.49 11.94
CA ARG A 242 -0.86 -2.87 11.86
C ARG A 242 0.65 -2.98 12.06
N GLU A 243 1.32 -1.86 12.33
CA GLU A 243 2.77 -1.80 12.49
C GLU A 243 3.52 -2.48 11.33
N PRO A 244 3.17 -2.14 10.06
CA PRO A 244 3.61 -2.88 8.90
C PRO A 244 5.11 -2.69 8.70
N ARG A 245 5.73 -3.69 8.07
CA ARG A 245 7.16 -3.71 7.79
C ARG A 245 7.44 -3.70 6.30
N THR A 246 6.71 -4.51 5.54
CA THR A 246 6.94 -4.67 4.11
C THR A 246 5.64 -4.55 3.33
N ILE A 247 5.68 -3.86 2.19
CA ILE A 247 4.57 -3.76 1.25
C ILE A 247 4.89 -4.54 -0.02
N TYR A 248 3.96 -5.41 -0.39
CA TYR A 248 3.86 -6.16 -1.63
C TYR A 248 2.77 -5.51 -2.49
N PRO A 249 3.12 -4.54 -3.35
CA PRO A 249 2.14 -3.73 -4.05
C PRO A 249 1.53 -4.47 -5.24
N GLY A 250 0.38 -3.99 -5.73
CA GLY A 250 -0.19 -4.39 -7.02
C GLY A 250 0.72 -4.04 -8.19
N HIS A 251 1.43 -2.91 -8.10
CA HIS A 251 2.39 -2.48 -9.12
C HIS A 251 3.71 -1.98 -8.54
N GLY A 252 4.79 -2.20 -9.30
CA GLY A 252 6.14 -1.76 -8.95
C GLY A 252 6.83 -2.65 -7.93
N SER A 253 7.98 -2.16 -7.43
CA SER A 253 8.89 -2.91 -6.56
C SER A 253 8.38 -3.06 -5.13
N VAL A 254 8.88 -4.08 -4.42
CA VAL A 254 8.58 -4.29 -3.00
C VAL A 254 9.15 -3.14 -2.16
N VAL A 255 8.40 -2.73 -1.14
CA VAL A 255 8.81 -1.65 -0.23
C VAL A 255 9.19 -2.23 1.12
N LEU A 256 10.44 -2.05 1.53
CA LEU A 256 10.99 -2.58 2.78
C LEU A 256 10.74 -1.69 4.00
N ASP A 257 10.41 -0.42 3.79
CA ASP A 257 10.00 0.50 4.86
C ASP A 257 8.55 0.91 4.66
N ALA A 258 7.64 -0.02 4.97
CA ALA A 258 6.21 0.19 4.81
C ALA A 258 5.70 1.42 5.57
N LYS A 259 6.22 1.68 6.78
CA LYS A 259 5.81 2.83 7.59
C LYS A 259 6.24 4.14 6.95
N ALA A 260 7.48 4.23 6.46
CA ALA A 260 7.94 5.42 5.76
C ALA A 260 7.08 5.67 4.51
N LYS A 261 6.80 4.64 3.71
CA LYS A 261 5.99 4.78 2.49
C LYS A 261 4.54 5.20 2.76
N LEU A 262 3.91 4.63 3.78
CA LEU A 262 2.56 5.05 4.20
C LEU A 262 2.52 6.50 4.69
N ARG A 263 3.57 6.94 5.41
CA ARG A 263 3.69 8.35 5.84
C ARG A 263 3.93 9.27 4.66
N GLU A 264 4.81 8.90 3.73
CA GLU A 264 5.04 9.63 2.48
C GLU A 264 3.71 9.86 1.73
N TYR A 265 2.88 8.82 1.62
CA TYR A 265 1.56 8.94 1.02
C TYR A 265 0.65 9.91 1.78
N LEU A 266 0.59 9.82 3.11
CA LEU A 266 -0.21 10.75 3.93
C LEU A 266 0.27 12.20 3.79
N ASP A 267 1.58 12.41 3.87
CA ASP A 267 2.22 13.72 3.81
C ASP A 267 2.02 14.35 2.44
N HIS A 268 2.18 13.57 1.36
CA HIS A 268 1.93 14.02 -0.01
C HIS A 268 0.49 14.52 -0.20
N ARG A 269 -0.50 13.82 0.37
CA ARG A 269 -1.91 14.28 0.30
C ARG A 269 -2.14 15.51 1.20
N ALA A 270 -1.51 15.58 2.37
CA ALA A 270 -1.62 16.75 3.23
C ALA A 270 -1.03 18.02 2.59
N GLU A 271 0.10 17.88 1.90
CA GLU A 271 0.74 18.96 1.13
C GLU A 271 -0.18 19.43 0.01
N ARG A 272 -0.72 18.51 -0.80
CA ARG A 272 -1.63 18.86 -1.90
C ARG A 272 -2.89 19.57 -1.41
N GLU A 273 -3.48 19.10 -0.31
CA GLU A 273 -4.64 19.76 0.30
C GLU A 273 -4.31 21.19 0.75
N SER A 274 -3.13 21.39 1.34
CA SER A 274 -2.67 22.72 1.79
C SER A 274 -2.52 23.68 0.62
N GLN A 275 -1.98 23.22 -0.51
CA GLN A 275 -1.85 23.99 -1.74
C GLN A 275 -3.23 24.38 -2.31
N ILE A 276 -4.19 23.45 -2.33
CA ILE A 276 -5.56 23.72 -2.80
C ILE A 276 -6.25 24.77 -1.93
N LEU A 277 -6.15 24.66 -0.61
CA LEU A 277 -6.71 25.65 0.30
C LEU A 277 -6.05 27.03 0.12
N ALA A 278 -4.73 27.07 -0.11
CA ALA A 278 -4.03 28.32 -0.40
C ALA A 278 -4.51 28.96 -1.71
N GLY A 279 -4.72 28.16 -2.77
CA GLY A 279 -5.27 28.64 -4.05
C GLY A 279 -6.68 29.21 -3.90
N LEU A 280 -7.57 28.49 -3.21
CA LEU A 280 -8.92 28.99 -2.92
C LEU A 280 -8.90 30.29 -2.08
N ALA A 281 -7.99 30.42 -1.12
CA ALA A 281 -7.81 31.63 -0.33
C ALA A 281 -7.27 32.81 -1.17
N ALA A 282 -6.44 32.53 -2.17
CA ALA A 282 -5.90 33.52 -3.10
C ALA A 282 -6.92 34.00 -4.16
N GLY A 283 -8.05 33.31 -4.30
CA GLY A 283 -9.14 33.73 -5.18
C GLY A 283 -9.50 32.73 -6.27
N ASP A 284 -8.75 31.63 -6.43
CA ASP A 284 -9.04 30.60 -7.40
C ASP A 284 -10.42 29.96 -7.10
N ARG A 285 -11.18 29.62 -8.14
CA ARG A 285 -12.54 29.09 -7.98
C ARG A 285 -12.77 27.81 -8.76
N THR A 286 -12.03 27.56 -9.82
CA THR A 286 -12.21 26.35 -10.66
C THR A 286 -11.13 25.31 -10.40
N VAL A 287 -11.35 24.08 -10.87
CA VAL A 287 -10.31 23.04 -10.87
C VAL A 287 -9.15 23.48 -11.74
N ASP A 288 -9.42 24.10 -12.88
CA ASP A 288 -8.41 24.55 -13.84
C ASP A 288 -7.52 25.65 -13.23
N ASP A 289 -8.10 26.64 -12.54
CA ASP A 289 -7.34 27.69 -11.83
C ASP A 289 -6.34 27.05 -10.84
N LEU A 290 -6.82 26.06 -10.07
CA LEU A 290 -6.02 25.38 -9.07
C LEU A 290 -4.94 24.50 -9.70
N VAL A 291 -5.25 23.80 -10.79
CA VAL A 291 -4.27 22.99 -11.54
C VAL A 291 -3.19 23.90 -12.12
N GLU A 292 -3.56 24.99 -12.78
CA GLU A 292 -2.62 25.96 -13.35
C GLU A 292 -1.68 26.51 -12.28
N ARG A 293 -2.20 26.89 -11.11
CA ARG A 293 -1.36 27.38 -10.00
C ARG A 293 -0.44 26.30 -9.43
N ILE A 294 -1.00 25.13 -9.13
CA ILE A 294 -0.33 24.11 -8.33
C ILE A 294 0.67 23.30 -9.18
N TYR A 295 0.39 23.17 -10.48
CA TYR A 295 1.17 22.37 -11.42
C TYR A 295 1.84 23.22 -12.51
N ALA A 296 1.98 24.54 -12.32
CA ALA A 296 2.57 25.47 -13.29
C ALA A 296 3.93 25.00 -13.89
N GLU A 297 4.76 24.34 -13.07
CA GLU A 297 6.09 23.86 -13.47
C GLU A 297 6.09 22.43 -14.03
N HIS A 298 4.93 21.77 -14.10
CA HIS A 298 4.81 20.39 -14.57
C HIS A 298 4.49 20.37 -16.08
N PRO A 299 4.84 19.29 -16.79
CA PRO A 299 4.57 19.21 -18.22
C PRO A 299 3.06 19.12 -18.52
N PRO A 300 2.58 19.57 -19.70
CA PRO A 300 1.15 19.63 -20.01
C PRO A 300 0.43 18.28 -19.98
N ASP A 301 1.16 17.19 -20.18
CA ASP A 301 0.62 15.82 -20.23
C ASP A 301 0.10 15.31 -18.88
N VAL A 302 0.47 15.94 -17.75
CA VAL A 302 -0.05 15.55 -16.43
C VAL A 302 -1.28 16.35 -15.98
N GLN A 303 -1.75 17.32 -16.77
CA GLN A 303 -2.82 18.23 -16.36
C GLN A 303 -4.13 17.50 -16.06
N GLU A 304 -4.50 16.49 -16.87
CA GLU A 304 -5.72 15.72 -16.65
C GLU A 304 -5.65 14.93 -15.33
N LEU A 305 -4.50 14.30 -15.04
CA LEU A 305 -4.27 13.58 -13.79
C LEU A 305 -4.21 14.53 -12.59
N ALA A 306 -3.67 15.73 -12.78
CA ALA A 306 -3.68 16.79 -11.78
C ALA A 306 -5.11 17.25 -11.46
N ALA A 307 -5.95 17.49 -12.47
CA ALA A 307 -7.35 17.89 -12.31
C ALA A 307 -8.16 16.84 -11.53
N ARG A 308 -7.93 15.56 -11.81
CA ARG A 308 -8.47 14.42 -11.06
C ARG A 308 -8.08 14.46 -9.58
N SER A 309 -6.78 14.62 -9.29
CA SER A 309 -6.28 14.75 -7.92
C SER A 309 -6.88 15.96 -7.19
N VAL A 310 -6.91 17.13 -7.83
CA VAL A 310 -7.51 18.35 -7.26
C VAL A 310 -8.99 18.15 -6.96
N THR A 311 -9.73 17.53 -7.89
CA THR A 311 -11.15 17.21 -7.72
C THR A 311 -11.38 16.30 -6.51
N ALA A 312 -10.59 15.24 -6.33
CA ALA A 312 -10.70 14.33 -5.19
C ALA A 312 -10.50 15.05 -3.84
N HIS A 313 -9.54 15.99 -3.78
CA HIS A 313 -9.32 16.83 -2.61
C HIS A 313 -10.49 17.78 -2.34
N LEU A 314 -11.04 18.43 -3.36
CA LEU A 314 -12.20 19.33 -3.21
C LEU A 314 -13.44 18.57 -2.72
N LEU A 315 -13.70 17.37 -3.24
CA LEU A 315 -14.79 16.50 -2.77
C LEU A 315 -14.60 16.04 -1.31
N LYS A 316 -13.36 15.74 -0.90
CA LYS A 316 -13.02 15.49 0.50
C LYS A 316 -13.31 16.73 1.37
N LEU A 317 -12.83 17.90 0.97
CA LEU A 317 -13.05 19.16 1.71
C LEU A 317 -14.54 19.49 1.81
N GLU A 318 -15.32 19.22 0.76
CA GLU A 318 -16.79 19.32 0.79
C GLU A 318 -17.39 18.39 1.84
N THR A 319 -16.93 17.13 1.85
CA THR A 319 -17.38 16.11 2.79
C THR A 319 -17.07 16.51 4.24
N GLU A 320 -15.95 17.20 4.46
CA GLU A 320 -15.54 17.74 5.77
C GLU A 320 -16.22 19.07 6.13
N GLY A 321 -16.96 19.68 5.20
CA GLY A 321 -17.60 20.99 5.40
C GLY A 321 -16.61 22.17 5.38
N ARG A 322 -15.44 21.99 4.76
CA ARG A 322 -14.36 22.98 4.64
C ARG A 322 -14.33 23.67 3.29
N ALA A 323 -15.04 23.12 2.30
CA ALA A 323 -15.28 23.76 1.01
C ALA A 323 -16.75 23.58 0.60
N ALA A 324 -17.25 24.47 -0.26
CA ALA A 324 -18.55 24.33 -0.89
C ALA A 324 -18.43 24.56 -2.40
N LYS A 325 -19.17 23.75 -3.17
CA LYS A 325 -19.33 23.92 -4.60
C LYS A 325 -20.60 24.70 -4.93
N ALA A 326 -20.55 25.52 -5.97
CA ALA A 326 -21.68 26.26 -6.51
C ALA A 326 -21.74 26.14 -8.04
N GLY A 327 -22.94 26.32 -8.61
CA GLY A 327 -23.17 26.27 -10.05
C GLY A 327 -23.36 24.86 -10.62
N PRO A 328 -23.69 24.77 -11.92
CA PRO A 328 -23.81 23.50 -12.65
C PRO A 328 -22.44 22.82 -12.82
N ALA A 329 -22.41 21.56 -13.23
CA ALA A 329 -21.16 20.79 -13.35
C ALA A 329 -20.12 21.43 -14.29
N ALA A 330 -20.56 22.03 -15.40
CA ALA A 330 -19.69 22.67 -16.39
C ALA A 330 -19.07 24.00 -15.93
N GLU A 331 -19.67 24.68 -14.94
CA GLU A 331 -19.24 25.99 -14.44
C GLU A 331 -18.97 25.92 -12.93
N ARG A 332 -18.57 24.74 -12.45
CA ARG A 332 -18.50 24.47 -11.01
C ARG A 332 -17.40 25.29 -10.37
N THR A 333 -17.79 26.10 -9.40
CA THR A 333 -16.87 26.91 -8.59
C THR A 333 -16.80 26.40 -7.16
N TRP A 334 -15.67 26.66 -6.51
CA TRP A 334 -15.34 26.22 -5.16
C TRP A 334 -14.94 27.39 -4.27
N THR A 335 -15.37 27.34 -3.02
CA THR A 335 -15.02 28.36 -2.00
C THR A 335 -14.71 27.68 -0.67
N ILE A 336 -13.82 28.28 0.12
CA ILE A 336 -13.57 27.84 1.50
C ILE A 336 -14.79 28.17 2.34
N VAL A 337 -15.16 27.24 3.22
CA VAL A 337 -16.22 27.42 4.20
C VAL A 337 -15.62 27.18 5.58
N GLU A 338 -15.91 28.07 6.52
CA GLU A 338 -15.60 27.77 7.92
C GLU A 338 -16.52 26.64 8.42
N PRO A 339 -15.96 25.52 8.90
CA PRO A 339 -16.77 24.41 9.37
C PRO A 339 -17.58 24.85 10.59
N LYS A 340 -18.91 24.83 10.47
CA LYS A 340 -19.80 25.12 11.61
C LYS A 340 -19.68 24.02 12.65
N ALA A 341 -19.54 24.39 13.91
CA ALA A 341 -19.58 23.43 15.01
C ALA A 341 -21.02 22.92 15.24
N CYS A 342 -21.15 21.62 15.49
CA CYS A 342 -22.42 21.01 15.85
C CYS A 342 -22.88 21.59 17.17
N ALA A 343 -24.12 22.11 17.18
CA ALA A 343 -24.70 22.72 18.38
C ALA A 343 -24.87 21.74 19.56
N ARG A 344 -24.69 20.43 19.34
CA ARG A 344 -24.79 19.38 20.38
C ARG A 344 -23.44 18.85 20.85
N CYS A 345 -22.50 18.59 19.94
CA CYS A 345 -21.25 17.90 20.26
C CYS A 345 -19.98 18.62 19.78
N GLY A 346 -20.09 19.81 19.21
CA GLY A 346 -18.96 20.60 18.71
C GLY A 346 -18.31 20.07 17.42
N ARG A 347 -18.65 18.86 16.95
CA ARG A 347 -18.11 18.29 15.70
C ARG A 347 -18.50 19.11 14.47
N PRO A 348 -17.68 19.17 13.40
CA PRO A 348 -18.01 19.87 12.17
C PRO A 348 -19.37 19.45 11.57
N VAL A 349 -20.10 20.42 11.02
CA VAL A 349 -21.41 20.23 10.38
C VAL A 349 -21.35 20.66 8.93
N LYS A 350 -21.98 19.87 8.04
CA LYS A 350 -22.04 20.16 6.61
C LYS A 350 -23.11 21.21 6.30
N GLY A 351 -22.76 22.13 5.40
CA GLY A 351 -23.71 23.09 4.82
C GLY A 351 -24.40 23.98 5.85
N ARG A 352 -25.74 24.08 5.76
CA ARG A 352 -26.57 24.91 6.66
C ARG A 352 -27.12 24.15 7.87
N ALA A 353 -26.77 22.89 8.07
CA ALA A 353 -27.32 22.08 9.15
C ALA A 353 -26.86 22.58 10.54
N ARG A 354 -27.71 22.38 11.56
CA ARG A 354 -27.43 22.75 12.96
C ARG A 354 -26.72 21.63 13.74
N TYR A 355 -26.91 20.38 13.33
CA TYR A 355 -26.37 19.20 14.00
C TYR A 355 -25.58 18.32 13.00
N CYS A 356 -24.52 17.64 13.47
CA CYS A 356 -23.81 16.67 12.66
C CYS A 356 -24.67 15.42 12.42
N GLY A 357 -24.34 14.59 11.42
CA GLY A 357 -25.16 13.42 11.04
C GLY A 357 -25.51 12.50 12.22
N SER A 358 -24.52 12.16 13.07
CA SER A 358 -24.76 11.35 14.27
C SER A 358 -25.71 12.00 15.27
N CYS A 359 -25.58 13.31 15.52
CA CYS A 359 -26.47 14.04 16.42
C CYS A 359 -27.87 14.22 15.85
N SER A 360 -27.98 14.42 14.53
CA SER A 360 -29.27 14.46 13.83
C SER A 360 -29.98 13.11 13.92
N LEU A 361 -29.26 11.99 13.71
CA LEU A 361 -29.82 10.65 13.83
C LEU A 361 -30.31 10.37 15.25
N ALA A 362 -29.49 10.69 16.27
CA ALA A 362 -29.87 10.54 17.67
C ALA A 362 -31.12 11.39 18.04
N LEU A 363 -31.23 12.61 17.50
CA LEU A 363 -32.42 13.45 17.69
C LEU A 363 -33.66 12.85 17.01
N LEU A 364 -33.51 12.29 15.81
CA LEU A 364 -34.60 11.62 15.08
C LEU A 364 -35.04 10.31 15.75
N GLN A 365 -34.12 9.62 16.42
CA GLN A 365 -34.37 8.37 17.14
C GLN A 365 -34.92 8.59 18.56
N GLY A 366 -35.13 9.84 18.98
CA GLY A 366 -35.71 10.16 20.29
C GLY A 366 -34.73 10.13 21.46
N ASP A 367 -33.42 10.01 21.21
CA ASP A 367 -32.38 10.05 22.24
C ASP A 367 -32.13 11.50 22.69
N ALA A 368 -33.07 12.01 23.47
CA ALA A 368 -32.87 13.13 24.38
C ALA A 368 -32.04 12.67 25.58
N ALA A 369 -30.77 12.30 25.35
CA ALA A 369 -29.83 12.15 26.45
C ALA A 369 -29.52 13.55 27.01
N GLY A 370 -30.01 13.76 28.23
CA GLY A 370 -30.12 15.00 28.98
C GLY A 370 -28.84 15.83 29.14
N SER A 371 -29.11 17.11 29.35
CA SER A 371 -28.28 18.08 30.06
C SER A 371 -27.79 17.56 31.42
N ALA A 372 -26.48 17.57 31.62
CA ALA A 372 -25.77 18.14 32.78
C ALA A 372 -24.26 18.02 32.55
#